data_AF-A0A353YGV6-F1
#
_entry.id   AF-A0A353YGV6-F1
#
_cell.length_a   1.000
_cell.length_b   1.000
_cell.length_c   1.000
_cell.angle_alpha   90.00
_cell.angle_beta   90.00
_cell.angle_gamma   90.00
#
_symmetry.space_group_name_H-M   'P 1'
#
loop_
_entity.id
_entity.type
_entity.pdbx_description
1 polymer ?
#
loop_
_entity_poly.entity_id
_entity_poly.type
_entity_poly.pdbx_seq_one_letter_code
_entity_poly.pdbx_strand_id
1 'polypeptide(L)' 'IGIDPGLRRTGWGVIDTDGVRLVYVACGVILSDDAAQLGLRLRQLFDGLSEVL' A
#
# COMPACT_ATOMS: atom_id res chain seq x y z
N ILE A 1 -3.73 4.81 8.65
CA ILE A 1 -3.09 3.95 7.63
C ILE A 1 -1.59 4.24 7.63
N GLY A 2 -0.75 3.21 7.56
CA GLY A 2 0.68 3.30 7.32
C GLY A 2 1.02 2.73 5.94
N ILE A 3 2.00 3.34 5.27
CA ILE A 3 2.48 2.94 3.94
C ILE A 3 4.00 2.79 4.03
N ASP A 4 4.51 1.66 3.53
CA ASP A 4 5.94 1.38 3.36
C ASP A 4 6.26 1.33 1.86
N PRO A 5 6.67 2.48 1.26
CA PRO A 5 6.76 2.62 -0.17
C PRO A 5 7.98 1.89 -0.74
N GLY A 6 7.74 1.11 -1.79
CA GLY A 6 8.79 0.47 -2.57
C GLY A 6 8.35 0.27 -4.01
N LEU A 7 9.27 0.55 -4.95
CA LEU A 7 8.92 0.57 -6.36
C LEU A 7 8.48 -0.81 -6.87
N ARG A 8 8.99 -1.91 -6.31
CA ARG A 8 8.57 -3.29 -6.65
C ARG A 8 7.42 -3.78 -5.79
N ARG A 9 7.45 -3.41 -4.51
CA ARG A 9 6.57 -3.86 -3.45
C ARG A 9 6.30 -2.67 -2.55
N THR A 10 5.06 -2.21 -2.51
CA THR A 10 4.62 -1.19 -1.54
C THR A 10 3.74 -1.87 -0.51
N GLY A 11 4.22 -1.93 0.73
CA GLY A 11 3.45 -2.45 1.85
C GLY A 11 2.48 -1.41 2.37
N TRP A 12 1.34 -1.85 2.90
CA TRP A 12 0.39 -0.99 3.59
C TRP A 12 -0.25 -1.72 4.78
N GLY A 13 -0.69 -0.94 5.76
CA GLY A 13 -1.40 -1.45 6.93
C GLY A 13 -2.39 -0.43 7.48
N VAL A 14 -3.55 -0.91 7.90
CA VAL A 14 -4.59 -0.14 8.57
C VAL A 14 -4.78 -0.70 9.97
N ILE A 15 -4.73 0.22 10.93
CA ILE A 15 -5.15 -0.01 12.30
C ILE A 15 -6.26 0.99 12.62
N ASP A 16 -7.22 0.57 13.40
CA ASP A 16 -8.19 1.44 14.04
C ASP A 16 -7.67 1.84 15.43
N THR A 17 -8.01 3.04 15.88
CA THR A 17 -7.55 3.57 17.17
C THR A 17 -8.66 4.28 17.93
N ASP A 18 -8.86 3.85 19.17
CA ASP A 18 -9.67 4.55 20.18
C ASP A 18 -8.76 4.97 21.34
N GLY A 19 -7.99 6.02 21.09
CA GLY A 19 -7.00 6.57 22.01
C GLY A 19 -5.82 5.62 22.27
N VAL A 20 -5.94 4.82 23.32
CA VAL A 20 -4.88 3.89 23.78
C VAL A 20 -5.03 2.48 23.24
N ARG A 21 -6.18 2.15 22.64
CA ARG A 21 -6.41 0.84 22.03
C ARG A 21 -6.11 0.90 20.54
N LEU A 22 -5.28 -0.03 20.08
CA LEU A 22 -5.01 -0.25 18.65
C LEU A 22 -5.64 -1.58 18.24
N VAL A 23 -6.44 -1.56 17.18
CA VAL A 23 -7.07 -2.75 16.61
C VAL A 23 -6.56 -2.95 15.20
N TYR A 24 -6.07 -4.15 14.90
CA TYR A 24 -5.72 -4.52 13.53
C TYR A 24 -6.97 -4.52 12.64
N VAL A 25 -6.88 -3.86 11.49
CA VAL A 25 -7.95 -3.86 10.49
C VAL A 25 -7.55 -4.71 9.28
N ALA A 26 -6.47 -4.33 8.61
CA ALA A 26 -5.97 -5.04 7.43
C ALA A 26 -4.51 -4.67 7.14
N CYS A 27 -3.81 -5.52 6.40
CA CYS A 27 -2.55 -5.17 5.76
C CYS A 27 -2.39 -5.89 4.42
N GLY A 28 -1.47 -5.41 3.59
CA GLY A 28 -1.23 -5.99 2.29
C GLY A 28 0.03 -5.46 1.63
N VAL A 29 0.27 -5.94 0.41
CA VAL A 29 1.35 -5.46 -0.45
C VAL A 29 0.81 -5.26 -1.85
N ILE A 30 1.17 -4.14 -2.48
CA ILE A 30 0.92 -3.89 -3.89
C ILE A 30 2.21 -4.21 -4.65
N LEU A 31 2.09 -5.05 -5.66
CA LEU A 31 3.20 -5.44 -6.53
C LEU A 31 3.10 -4.63 -7.83
N SER A 32 4.23 -4.05 -8.27
CA SER A 32 4.32 -3.50 -9.62
C SER A 32 5.11 -4.45 -10.51
N ASP A 33 4.88 -4.36 -11.82
CA ASP A 33 5.62 -5.13 -12.81
C ASP A 33 7.05 -4.58 -12.97
N ASP A 34 8.04 -5.37 -12.60
CA ASP A 34 9.45 -5.00 -12.70
C ASP A 34 9.94 -4.82 -14.14
N ALA A 35 9.27 -5.43 -15.12
CA ALA A 35 9.58 -5.27 -16.53
C ALA A 35 8.96 -4.00 -17.14
N ALA A 36 8.02 -3.37 -16.46
CA ALA A 36 7.35 -2.16 -16.95
C ALA A 36 8.21 -0.90 -16.78
N GLN A 37 7.94 0.10 -17.62
CA GLN A 37 8.56 1.42 -17.48
C GLN A 37 8.17 2.09 -16.16
N LEU A 38 9.06 2.93 -15.61
CA LEU A 38 8.88 3.59 -14.31
C LEU A 38 7.50 4.24 -14.14
N GLY A 39 7.02 4.98 -15.15
CA GLY A 39 5.72 5.66 -15.08
C GLY A 39 4.55 4.69 -14.92
N LEU A 40 4.58 3.55 -15.61
CA LEU A 40 3.55 2.51 -15.49
C LEU A 40 3.60 1.84 -14.11
N ARG A 41 4.79 1.64 -13.57
CA ARG A 41 4.97 1.07 -12.22
C ARG A 41 4.40 1.99 -11.15
N LEU A 42 4.68 3.29 -11.24
CA LEU A 42 4.10 4.29 -10.33
C LEU A 42 2.58 4.33 -10.43
N ARG A 43 2.03 4.23 -11.65
CA ARG A 43 0.59 4.12 -11.86
C ARG A 43 0.00 2.85 -11.24
N GLN A 44 0.62 1.69 -11.42
CA GLN A 44 0.17 0.43 -10.80
C GLN A 44 0.14 0.53 -9.26
N LEU A 45 1.18 1.15 -8.67
CA LEU A 45 1.21 1.38 -7.22
C LEU A 45 0.11 2.37 -6.78
N PHE A 46 -0.14 3.41 -7.56
CA PHE A 46 -1.21 4.39 -7.31
C PHE A 46 -2.60 3.74 -7.41
N ASP A 47 -2.87 3.01 -8.49
CA ASP A 47 -4.15 2.35 -8.73
C ASP A 47 -4.41 1.32 -7.61
N GLY A 48 -3.41 0.49 -7.28
CA GLY A 48 -3.54 -0.51 -6.22
C GLY A 48 -3.72 0.08 -4.82
N LEU A 49 -3.14 1.25 -4.53
CA LEU A 49 -3.36 1.93 -3.24
C LEU A 49 -4.73 2.60 -3.20
N SER A 50 -5.20 3.10 -4.34
CA SER A 50 -6.53 3.71 -4.49
C SER A 50 -7.66 2.70 -4.33
N GLU A 51 -7.43 1.41 -4.58
CA GLU A 51 -8.41 0.34 -4.29
C GLU A 51 -8.56 0.05 -2.79
N VAL A 52 -7.59 0.44 -1.97
CA VAL A 52 -7.57 0.20 -0.52
C VAL A 52 -8.20 1.37 0.26
N LEU A 53 -8.08 2.59 -0.28
CA LEU A 53 -8.52 3.85 0.33
C LEU A 53 -10.01 4.13 0.05
#